data_AF-A0AB38SCD2-F1
#
_entry.id   AF-A0AB38SCD2-F1
#
_cell.length_a   1.000
_cell.length_b   1.000
_cell.length_c   1.000
_cell.angle_alpha   90.00
_cell.angle_beta   90.00
_cell.angle_gamma   90.00
#
_symmetry.space_group_name_H-M   'P 1'
#
loop_
_entity.id
_entity.type
_entity.pdbx_description
1 polymer ?
#
loop_
_entity_poly.entity_id
_entity_poly.type
_entity_poly.pdbx_seq_one_letter_code
_entity_poly.pdbx_strand_id
1 'polypeptide(L)'
;MLLRRYLVYAGVLLLLVLSVSVGTKNVSSRELPDASSAGFVEKLYRLDCGHSLANDQSVWTPGENQGHSIEFSSTCWLVKRGNQWLLWDTGVPEATVNDPNGWSTLPKLIVYRLDKTLTGQLAEIGLKPSDVAYVAISHTHGDHIGNVGLFPDARILMQRAEYEWIHGSNGLNENVNQLMALARRLLGNPRGMRLIDGDLDVFDDGSVTLISTPGHTPGSQSLLVHLRNSGFIILSGDVVHLEENFAKSRVPSLNTDKKASVESMDKIRKIIKTYNATMFINHDKKQADGLKLLPAFYD
;
A
#
# COMPACT_ATOMS: atom_id res chain seq x y z
N MET A 1 51.70 -13.75 -63.79
CA MET A 1 51.46 -12.96 -62.55
C MET A 1 51.19 -11.52 -62.96
N LEU A 2 49.93 -11.16 -63.20
CA LEU A 2 49.53 -9.80 -63.62
C LEU A 2 48.49 -9.27 -62.63
N LEU A 3 48.88 -8.27 -61.84
CA LEU A 3 47.98 -7.40 -61.07
C LEU A 3 47.32 -6.41 -62.03
N ARG A 4 45.98 -6.41 -62.10
CA ARG A 4 45.20 -5.31 -62.70
C ARG A 4 44.52 -4.51 -61.60
N ARG A 5 44.86 -3.22 -61.57
CA ARG A 5 44.26 -2.16 -60.76
C ARG A 5 42.82 -1.91 -61.21
N TYR A 6 41.89 -1.76 -60.27
CA TYR A 6 40.58 -1.15 -60.51
C TYR A 6 40.50 0.16 -59.71
N LEU A 7 40.30 1.27 -60.42
CA LEU A 7 39.84 2.53 -59.86
C LEU A 7 38.41 2.35 -59.35
N VAL A 8 38.13 2.83 -58.14
CA VAL A 8 36.77 3.06 -57.65
C VAL A 8 36.64 4.54 -57.32
N TYR A 9 35.67 5.19 -57.97
CA TYR A 9 35.30 6.58 -57.78
C TYR A 9 34.73 6.81 -56.38
N ALA A 10 35.17 7.89 -55.73
CA ALA A 10 34.62 8.38 -54.47
C ALA A 10 33.28 9.10 -54.73
N GLY A 11 32.18 8.52 -54.25
CA GLY A 11 30.89 9.20 -54.11
C GLY A 11 30.63 9.50 -52.64
N VAL A 12 30.63 10.78 -52.27
CA VAL A 12 30.22 11.25 -50.94
C VAL A 12 28.69 11.21 -50.89
N LEU A 13 28.13 10.28 -50.13
CA LEU A 13 26.70 10.24 -49.82
C LEU A 13 26.49 10.87 -48.44
N LEU A 14 25.93 12.08 -48.41
CA LEU A 14 25.53 12.77 -47.20
C LEU A 14 24.23 12.13 -46.68
N LEU A 15 24.32 11.28 -45.67
CA LEU A 15 23.15 10.71 -44.98
C LEU A 15 22.64 11.71 -43.93
N LEU A 16 21.52 12.37 -44.22
CA LEU A 16 20.73 13.11 -43.23
C LEU A 16 20.14 12.10 -42.23
N VAL A 17 20.61 12.12 -40.99
CA VAL A 17 19.97 11.40 -39.88
C VAL A 17 18.84 12.28 -39.36
N LEU A 18 17.60 11.98 -39.77
CA LEU A 18 16.40 12.51 -39.14
C LEU A 18 16.25 11.83 -37.77
N SER A 19 16.64 12.53 -36.71
CA SER A 19 16.35 12.15 -35.33
C SER A 19 14.85 12.34 -35.09
N VAL A 20 14.08 11.24 -35.10
CA VAL A 20 12.72 11.23 -34.58
C VAL A 20 12.83 11.25 -33.05
N SER A 21 12.67 12.43 -32.45
CA SER A 21 12.48 12.52 -31.00
C SER A 21 11.11 11.91 -30.68
N VAL A 22 11.10 10.68 -30.18
CA VAL A 22 9.93 10.13 -29.49
C VAL A 22 9.75 10.98 -28.25
N GLY A 23 8.82 11.93 -28.32
CA GLY A 23 8.44 12.74 -27.18
C GLY A 23 7.96 11.83 -26.06
N THR A 24 8.71 11.78 -24.97
CA THR A 24 8.23 11.27 -23.69
C THR A 24 7.04 12.15 -23.30
N LYS A 25 5.82 11.63 -23.47
CA LYS A 25 4.65 12.26 -22.85
C LYS A 25 4.91 12.25 -21.36
N ASN A 26 5.18 13.43 -20.80
CA ASN A 26 5.09 13.64 -19.36
C ASN A 26 3.74 13.10 -18.92
N VAL A 27 3.75 12.04 -18.12
CA VAL A 27 2.58 11.62 -17.36
C VAL A 27 2.33 12.76 -16.39
N SER A 28 1.43 13.65 -16.76
CA SER A 28 0.88 14.65 -15.85
C SER A 28 0.44 13.90 -14.61
N SER A 29 1.01 14.27 -13.45
CA SER A 29 0.40 13.97 -12.17
C SER A 29 -1.05 14.44 -12.28
N ARG A 30 -2.01 13.50 -12.33
CA ARG A 30 -3.41 13.89 -12.23
C ARG A 30 -3.55 14.60 -10.89
N GLU A 31 -4.00 15.84 -10.92
CA GLU A 31 -4.35 16.55 -9.69
C GLU A 31 -5.39 15.72 -8.93
N LEU A 32 -5.33 15.76 -7.60
CA LEU A 32 -6.32 15.07 -6.78
C LEU A 32 -7.72 15.63 -7.08
N PRO A 33 -8.79 14.81 -6.99
CA PRO A 33 -10.16 15.24 -7.27
C PRO A 33 -10.56 16.47 -6.44
N ASP A 34 -11.28 17.43 -7.03
CA ASP A 34 -11.77 18.59 -6.27
C ASP A 34 -12.71 18.13 -5.13
N ALA A 35 -12.33 18.44 -3.89
CA ALA A 35 -13.06 18.05 -2.68
C ALA A 35 -14.54 18.48 -2.71
N SER A 36 -14.86 19.58 -3.38
CA SER A 36 -16.23 20.12 -3.47
C SER A 36 -17.14 19.36 -4.45
N SER A 37 -16.56 18.57 -5.35
CA SER A 37 -17.29 17.83 -6.39
C SER A 37 -17.05 16.31 -6.37
N ALA A 38 -16.19 15.82 -5.48
CA ALA A 38 -15.93 14.41 -5.29
C ALA A 38 -17.21 13.63 -4.91
N GLY A 39 -17.45 12.52 -5.59
CA GLY A 39 -18.41 11.50 -5.20
C GLY A 39 -18.08 10.87 -3.85
N PHE A 40 -18.93 9.98 -3.38
CA PHE A 40 -18.81 9.32 -2.08
C PHE A 40 -19.09 7.83 -2.19
N VAL A 41 -18.52 7.06 -1.27
CA VAL A 41 -18.79 5.64 -1.08
C VAL A 41 -19.99 5.47 -0.16
N GLU A 42 -20.72 4.36 -0.30
CA GLU A 42 -21.91 4.14 0.55
C GLU A 42 -21.53 3.67 1.96
N LYS A 43 -20.44 2.90 2.09
CA LYS A 43 -20.00 2.35 3.38
C LYS A 43 -18.49 2.11 3.42
N LEU A 44 -17.91 2.30 4.61
CA LEU A 44 -16.56 1.90 4.96
C LEU A 44 -16.60 1.03 6.23
N TYR A 45 -16.21 -0.23 6.11
CA TYR A 45 -16.13 -1.19 7.20
C TYR A 45 -14.67 -1.41 7.61
N ARG A 46 -14.42 -1.43 8.91
CA ARG A 46 -13.15 -1.93 9.46
C ARG A 46 -13.24 -3.42 9.72
N LEU A 47 -12.23 -4.16 9.30
CA LEU A 47 -12.03 -5.56 9.63
C LEU A 47 -10.83 -5.69 10.56
N ASP A 48 -10.93 -6.56 11.55
CA ASP A 48 -9.82 -6.94 12.41
C ASP A 48 -8.91 -7.90 11.62
N CYS A 49 -7.77 -7.38 11.19
CA CYS A 49 -6.82 -8.10 10.38
C CYS A 49 -5.60 -8.58 11.17
N GLY A 50 -5.75 -8.61 12.49
CA GLY A 50 -4.77 -9.13 13.43
C GLY A 50 -4.36 -8.11 14.47
N HIS A 51 -3.63 -8.60 15.45
CA HIS A 51 -2.92 -7.80 16.43
C HIS A 51 -1.52 -8.38 16.60
N SER A 52 -0.60 -7.59 17.10
CA SER A 52 0.78 -8.04 17.28
C SER A 52 1.41 -7.48 18.52
N LEU A 53 2.37 -8.23 19.06
CA LEU A 53 3.20 -7.79 20.16
C LEU A 53 4.63 -7.62 19.65
N ALA A 54 5.12 -6.40 19.70
CA ALA A 54 6.51 -6.10 19.46
C ALA A 54 7.29 -6.02 20.78
N ASN A 55 8.52 -6.55 20.78
CA ASN A 55 9.34 -6.60 21.98
C ASN A 55 10.08 -5.30 22.30
N ASP A 56 10.29 -4.42 21.31
CA ASP A 56 10.94 -3.12 21.48
C ASP A 56 10.29 -2.04 20.59
N GLN A 57 9.55 -1.15 21.22
CA GLN A 57 8.83 -0.04 20.59
C GLN A 57 9.78 0.98 19.93
N SER A 58 11.05 1.05 20.34
CA SER A 58 12.00 2.00 19.76
C SER A 58 12.27 1.78 18.27
N VAL A 59 11.94 0.60 17.72
CA VAL A 59 11.95 0.36 16.28
C VAL A 59 10.96 1.26 15.55
N TRP A 60 9.78 1.51 16.12
CA TRP A 60 8.77 2.44 15.57
C TRP A 60 8.84 3.85 16.17
N THR A 61 9.59 4.00 17.26
CA THR A 61 9.78 5.29 17.94
C THR A 61 11.25 5.63 18.16
N PRO A 62 12.11 5.69 17.12
CA PRO A 62 13.56 5.78 17.32
C PRO A 62 13.97 6.95 18.22
N GLY A 63 14.78 6.64 19.24
CA GLY A 63 15.18 7.58 20.29
C GLY A 63 14.24 7.69 21.50
N GLU A 64 13.10 6.97 21.49
CA GLU A 64 12.16 6.84 22.62
C GLU A 64 11.81 5.37 22.87
N ASN A 65 11.24 5.07 24.04
CA ASN A 65 10.64 3.78 24.40
C ASN A 65 11.52 2.52 24.21
N GLN A 66 12.84 2.67 24.35
CA GLN A 66 13.79 1.56 24.23
C GLN A 66 13.53 0.48 25.29
N GLY A 67 13.46 -0.78 24.84
CA GLY A 67 13.22 -1.93 25.71
C GLY A 67 11.79 -2.08 26.24
N HIS A 68 10.86 -1.23 25.79
CA HIS A 68 9.45 -1.34 26.11
C HIS A 68 8.72 -2.10 24.99
N SER A 69 7.93 -3.10 25.35
CA SER A 69 7.03 -3.76 24.41
C SER A 69 5.83 -2.89 24.07
N ILE A 70 5.29 -3.06 22.86
CA ILE A 70 4.06 -2.39 22.42
C ILE A 70 3.17 -3.38 21.67
N GLU A 71 1.87 -3.24 21.85
CA GLU A 71 0.87 -3.96 21.06
C GLU A 71 0.38 -3.07 19.90
N PHE A 72 0.36 -3.62 18.68
CA PHE A 72 -0.18 -2.95 17.50
C PHE A 72 -1.45 -3.65 17.02
N SER A 73 -2.37 -2.87 16.45
CA SER A 73 -3.45 -3.40 15.63
C SER A 73 -2.95 -3.73 14.21
N SER A 74 -3.74 -4.48 13.45
CA SER A 74 -3.65 -4.57 11.99
C SER A 74 -5.08 -4.45 11.47
N THR A 75 -5.36 -3.43 10.66
CA THR A 75 -6.72 -3.17 10.17
C THR A 75 -6.78 -3.37 8.67
N CYS A 76 -7.82 -4.05 8.19
CA CYS A 76 -8.21 -3.95 6.79
C CYS A 76 -9.48 -3.13 6.69
N TRP A 77 -9.75 -2.61 5.50
CA TRP A 77 -10.92 -1.79 5.27
C TRP A 77 -11.67 -2.21 4.02
N LEU A 78 -12.97 -2.44 4.14
CA LEU A 78 -13.84 -2.80 3.03
C LEU A 78 -14.72 -1.61 2.66
N VAL A 79 -14.62 -1.20 1.40
CA VAL A 79 -15.28 -0.04 0.83
C VAL A 79 -16.40 -0.49 -0.11
N LYS A 80 -17.63 -0.02 0.16
CA LYS A 80 -18.78 -0.19 -0.74
C LYS A 80 -18.87 1.02 -1.67
N ARG A 81 -18.72 0.81 -2.98
CA ARG A 81 -19.03 1.83 -4.01
C ARG A 81 -19.95 1.26 -5.09
N GLY A 82 -21.18 1.75 -5.21
CA GLY A 82 -22.16 1.30 -6.20
C GLY A 82 -22.47 -0.20 -6.08
N ASN A 83 -22.18 -0.99 -7.11
CA ASN A 83 -22.27 -2.46 -7.07
C ASN A 83 -20.92 -3.15 -6.78
N GLN A 84 -19.86 -2.39 -6.56
CA GLN A 84 -18.49 -2.91 -6.37
C GLN A 84 -18.08 -2.86 -4.90
N TRP A 85 -17.11 -3.71 -4.58
CA TRP A 85 -16.42 -3.77 -3.30
C TRP A 85 -14.92 -3.64 -3.53
N LEU A 86 -14.27 -2.76 -2.77
CA LEU A 86 -12.82 -2.64 -2.70
C LEU A 86 -12.36 -3.01 -1.31
N LEU A 87 -11.39 -3.91 -1.22
CA LEU A 87 -10.70 -4.24 0.01
C LEU A 87 -9.34 -3.54 0.04
N TRP A 88 -9.07 -2.79 1.10
CA TRP A 88 -7.80 -2.16 1.41
C TRP A 88 -7.03 -3.02 2.40
N ASP A 89 -5.89 -3.54 1.93
CA ASP A 89 -5.08 -4.56 2.58
C ASP A 89 -5.85 -5.85 2.91
N THR A 90 -5.11 -6.90 3.22
CA THR A 90 -5.64 -8.26 3.46
C THR A 90 -5.11 -8.88 4.74
N GLY A 91 -4.35 -8.14 5.55
CA GLY A 91 -4.06 -8.53 6.92
C GLY A 91 -3.04 -9.66 7.07
N VAL A 92 -2.92 -10.14 8.31
CA VAL A 92 -2.14 -11.32 8.69
C VAL A 92 -2.75 -12.58 8.04
N PRO A 93 -1.95 -13.55 7.56
CA PRO A 93 -2.48 -14.76 6.93
C PRO A 93 -3.52 -15.47 7.79
N GLU A 94 -4.66 -15.85 7.21
CA GLU A 94 -5.78 -16.44 7.95
C GLU A 94 -5.46 -17.81 8.57
N ALA A 95 -4.42 -18.48 8.05
CA ALA A 95 -3.84 -19.69 8.64
C ALA A 95 -3.24 -19.46 10.04
N THR A 96 -3.04 -18.20 10.46
CA THR A 96 -2.55 -17.82 11.80
C THR A 96 -3.62 -17.99 12.87
N VAL A 97 -4.91 -18.06 12.49
CA VAL A 97 -5.99 -18.29 13.46
C VAL A 97 -5.75 -19.61 14.18
N ASN A 98 -5.80 -19.57 15.52
CA ASN A 98 -5.52 -20.68 16.42
C ASN A 98 -4.07 -21.21 16.40
N ASP A 99 -3.10 -20.56 15.73
CA ASP A 99 -1.69 -20.92 15.89
C ASP A 99 -1.18 -20.39 17.24
N PRO A 100 -0.81 -21.26 18.21
CA PRO A 100 -0.35 -20.81 19.52
C PRO A 100 0.97 -20.03 19.46
N ASN A 101 1.78 -20.23 18.42
CA ASN A 101 3.04 -19.52 18.23
C ASN A 101 2.86 -18.18 17.51
N GLY A 102 1.68 -17.95 16.92
CA GLY A 102 1.43 -16.81 16.05
C GLY A 102 2.27 -16.87 14.76
N TRP A 103 2.25 -15.76 14.02
CA TRP A 103 2.95 -15.63 12.75
C TRP A 103 3.92 -14.46 12.78
N SER A 104 5.10 -14.62 12.16
CA SER A 104 6.05 -13.51 12.01
C SER A 104 7.08 -13.77 10.93
N THR A 105 7.45 -12.70 10.22
CA THR A 105 8.65 -12.69 9.36
C THR A 105 9.91 -12.39 10.15
N LEU A 106 9.79 -11.62 11.24
CA LEU A 106 10.89 -11.19 12.11
C LEU A 106 10.55 -11.54 13.57
N PRO A 107 10.59 -12.83 13.96
CA PRO A 107 10.03 -13.30 15.23
C PRO A 107 10.78 -12.80 16.47
N LYS A 108 12.01 -12.29 16.32
CA LYS A 108 12.75 -11.61 17.39
C LYS A 108 12.32 -10.17 17.62
N LEU A 109 11.47 -9.62 16.75
CA LEU A 109 11.01 -8.24 16.80
C LEU A 109 9.52 -8.16 17.13
N ILE A 110 8.69 -8.91 16.39
CA ILE A 110 7.24 -8.78 16.44
C ILE A 110 6.59 -10.12 16.16
N VAL A 111 5.49 -10.43 16.85
CA VAL A 111 4.68 -11.65 16.62
C VAL A 111 3.23 -11.25 16.46
N TYR A 112 2.63 -11.67 15.36
CA TYR A 112 1.25 -11.42 14.99
C TYR A 112 0.35 -12.58 15.40
N ARG A 113 -0.89 -12.24 15.73
CA ARG A 113 -1.99 -13.16 16.03
C ARG A 113 -3.24 -12.68 15.32
N LEU A 114 -4.16 -13.61 15.12
CA LEU A 114 -5.42 -13.35 14.45
C LEU A 114 -6.54 -14.12 15.15
N ASP A 115 -7.59 -13.40 15.55
CA ASP A 115 -8.72 -14.00 16.29
C ASP A 115 -9.83 -14.48 15.37
N LYS A 116 -10.01 -13.82 14.22
CA LYS A 116 -11.02 -14.14 13.22
C LYS A 116 -10.41 -14.12 11.83
N THR A 117 -10.79 -15.07 10.98
CA THR A 117 -10.35 -15.06 9.58
C THR A 117 -10.94 -13.86 8.85
N LEU A 118 -10.23 -13.35 7.84
CA LEU A 118 -10.73 -12.31 6.96
C LEU A 118 -12.00 -12.77 6.24
N THR A 119 -12.01 -14.02 5.77
CA THR A 119 -13.15 -14.66 5.11
C THR A 119 -14.36 -14.82 6.03
N GLY A 120 -14.14 -15.11 7.32
CA GLY A 120 -15.19 -15.17 8.33
C GLY A 120 -15.88 -13.83 8.52
N GLN A 121 -15.11 -12.74 8.62
CA GLN A 121 -15.66 -11.38 8.75
C GLN A 121 -16.44 -10.92 7.51
N LEU A 122 -15.98 -11.26 6.30
CA LEU A 122 -16.76 -10.99 5.09
C LEU A 122 -18.11 -11.74 5.11
N ALA A 123 -18.11 -12.99 5.57
CA ALA A 123 -19.32 -13.80 5.67
C ALA A 123 -20.34 -13.25 6.70
N GLU A 124 -19.89 -12.55 7.75
CA GLU A 124 -20.78 -11.89 8.73
C GLU A 124 -21.72 -10.85 8.08
N ILE A 125 -21.34 -10.27 6.94
CA ILE A 125 -22.16 -9.34 6.14
C ILE A 125 -22.65 -9.96 4.81
N GLY A 126 -22.57 -11.29 4.69
CA GLY A 126 -23.09 -12.04 3.55
C GLY A 126 -22.22 -11.98 2.29
N LEU A 127 -20.94 -11.58 2.41
CA LEU A 127 -20.00 -11.52 1.30
C LEU A 127 -19.08 -12.74 1.25
N LYS A 128 -18.60 -13.03 0.06
CA LYS A 128 -17.55 -14.01 -0.26
C LYS A 128 -16.36 -13.27 -0.87
N PRO A 129 -15.16 -13.87 -0.86
CA PRO A 129 -14.00 -13.27 -1.55
C PRO A 129 -14.25 -12.94 -3.03
N SER A 130 -15.04 -13.76 -3.72
CA SER A 130 -15.43 -13.52 -5.12
C SER A 130 -16.29 -12.27 -5.36
N ASP A 131 -16.90 -11.71 -4.31
CA ASP A 131 -17.70 -10.48 -4.40
C ASP A 131 -16.81 -9.22 -4.38
N VAL A 132 -15.53 -9.36 -4.01
CA VAL A 132 -14.56 -8.27 -3.97
C VAL A 132 -13.99 -8.03 -5.37
N ALA A 133 -14.31 -6.87 -5.94
CA ALA A 133 -13.88 -6.51 -7.30
C ALA A 133 -12.44 -5.98 -7.32
N TYR A 134 -12.00 -5.34 -6.23
CA TYR A 134 -10.69 -4.72 -6.12
C TYR A 134 -10.02 -5.07 -4.79
N VAL A 135 -8.72 -5.35 -4.84
CA VAL A 135 -7.87 -5.37 -3.65
C VAL A 135 -6.79 -4.32 -3.87
N ALA A 136 -6.81 -3.25 -3.08
CA ALA A 136 -5.74 -2.27 -3.06
C ALA A 136 -4.79 -2.60 -1.91
N ILE A 137 -3.50 -2.67 -2.20
CA ILE A 137 -2.48 -2.98 -1.19
C ILE A 137 -1.67 -1.72 -0.88
N SER A 138 -1.55 -1.38 0.39
CA SER A 138 -0.77 -0.24 0.85
C SER A 138 0.71 -0.42 0.54
N HIS A 139 1.23 -1.63 0.77
CA HIS A 139 2.56 -2.12 0.42
C HIS A 139 2.61 -3.63 0.65
N THR A 140 3.80 -4.25 0.55
CA THR A 140 3.94 -5.71 0.47
C THR A 140 4.49 -6.40 1.72
N HIS A 141 4.51 -5.74 2.88
CA HIS A 141 4.74 -6.46 4.13
C HIS A 141 3.62 -7.47 4.39
N GLY A 142 3.98 -8.61 4.98
CA GLY A 142 3.09 -9.78 4.98
C GLY A 142 1.87 -9.65 5.88
N ASP A 143 1.86 -8.72 6.84
CA ASP A 143 0.70 -8.33 7.63
C ASP A 143 -0.27 -7.41 6.88
N HIS A 144 0.08 -6.96 5.68
CA HIS A 144 -0.81 -6.24 4.76
C HIS A 144 -1.30 -7.11 3.61
N ILE A 145 -0.52 -8.11 3.19
CA ILE A 145 -0.84 -8.94 2.01
C ILE A 145 -1.03 -10.43 2.32
N GLY A 146 -1.16 -10.79 3.60
CA GLY A 146 -1.20 -12.18 4.05
C GLY A 146 -2.32 -13.03 3.45
N ASN A 147 -3.40 -12.39 2.99
CA ASN A 147 -4.55 -13.07 2.40
C ASN A 147 -4.85 -12.64 0.95
N VAL A 148 -3.92 -11.97 0.27
CA VAL A 148 -4.16 -11.50 -1.12
C VAL A 148 -4.52 -12.64 -2.08
N GLY A 149 -3.97 -13.83 -1.85
CA GLY A 149 -4.27 -15.04 -2.63
C GLY A 149 -5.71 -15.57 -2.51
N LEU A 150 -6.50 -15.10 -1.53
CA LEU A 150 -7.91 -15.48 -1.37
C LEU A 150 -8.84 -14.78 -2.37
N PHE A 151 -8.34 -13.79 -3.12
CA PHE A 151 -9.13 -12.95 -4.02
C PHE A 151 -8.69 -13.12 -5.49
N PRO A 152 -8.79 -14.33 -6.08
CA PRO A 152 -8.23 -14.63 -7.40
C PRO A 152 -8.91 -13.89 -8.56
N ASP A 153 -10.14 -13.42 -8.36
CA ASP A 153 -10.94 -12.70 -9.36
C ASP A 153 -10.86 -11.17 -9.20
N ALA A 154 -10.30 -10.69 -8.10
CA ALA A 154 -10.15 -9.26 -7.85
C ALA A 154 -9.04 -8.65 -8.71
N ARG A 155 -9.20 -7.37 -9.06
CA ARG A 155 -8.12 -6.56 -9.61
C ARG A 155 -7.26 -6.01 -8.47
N ILE A 156 -6.01 -6.45 -8.41
CA ILE A 156 -4.99 -6.00 -7.47
C ILE A 156 -4.45 -4.65 -7.92
N LEU A 157 -4.52 -3.65 -7.03
CA LEU A 157 -4.03 -2.29 -7.24
C LEU A 157 -2.77 -2.07 -6.39
N MET A 158 -1.62 -1.86 -7.03
CA MET A 158 -0.32 -1.71 -6.37
C MET A 158 0.53 -0.67 -7.10
N GLN A 159 1.35 0.08 -6.37
CA GLN A 159 2.37 0.94 -6.99
C GLN A 159 3.40 0.11 -7.76
N ARG A 160 3.78 0.56 -8.95
CA ARG A 160 4.83 -0.07 -9.76
C ARG A 160 6.14 -0.18 -8.98
N ALA A 161 6.51 0.87 -8.26
CA ALA A 161 7.71 0.91 -7.43
C ALA A 161 7.75 -0.21 -6.38
N GLU A 162 6.59 -0.61 -5.84
CA GLU A 162 6.52 -1.71 -4.87
C GLU A 162 6.75 -3.06 -5.54
N TYR A 163 6.10 -3.27 -6.70
CA TYR A 163 6.27 -4.48 -7.48
C TYR A 163 7.72 -4.66 -7.95
N GLU A 164 8.34 -3.59 -8.45
CA GLU A 164 9.73 -3.58 -8.88
C GLU A 164 10.69 -3.79 -7.70
N TRP A 165 10.40 -3.21 -6.53
CA TRP A 165 11.21 -3.42 -5.34
C TRP A 165 11.25 -4.90 -4.95
N ILE A 166 10.10 -5.56 -4.79
CA ILE A 166 10.09 -6.97 -4.39
C ILE A 166 10.61 -7.92 -5.46
N HIS A 167 10.65 -7.54 -6.75
CA HIS A 167 11.24 -8.35 -7.84
C HIS A 167 12.67 -7.93 -8.19
N GLY A 168 13.21 -6.93 -7.51
CA GLY A 168 14.53 -6.36 -7.76
C GLY A 168 15.68 -7.18 -7.17
N SER A 169 16.84 -6.54 -7.14
CA SER A 169 18.05 -7.09 -6.51
C SER A 169 17.87 -7.22 -4.99
N ASN A 170 18.76 -7.96 -4.34
CA ASN A 170 18.78 -8.07 -2.88
C ASN A 170 18.76 -6.68 -2.22
N GLY A 171 17.98 -6.56 -1.15
CA GLY A 171 17.89 -5.35 -0.34
C GLY A 171 19.14 -5.10 0.49
N LEU A 172 19.07 -4.06 1.33
CA LEU A 172 20.22 -3.57 2.11
C LEU A 172 20.77 -4.56 3.13
N ASN A 173 19.94 -5.51 3.59
CA ASN A 173 20.31 -6.53 4.56
C ASN A 173 19.41 -7.77 4.46
N GLU A 174 19.75 -8.80 5.23
CA GLU A 174 19.05 -10.08 5.22
C GLU A 174 17.59 -10.01 5.69
N ASN A 175 17.26 -9.14 6.65
CA ASN A 175 15.87 -8.97 7.07
C ASN A 175 15.01 -8.41 5.94
N VAL A 176 15.54 -7.45 5.18
CA VAL A 176 14.86 -6.91 3.99
C VAL A 176 14.69 -7.98 2.92
N ASN A 177 15.71 -8.82 2.69
CA ASN A 177 15.60 -9.94 1.74
C ASN A 177 14.51 -10.93 2.15
N GLN A 178 14.36 -11.24 3.44
CA GLN A 178 13.31 -12.11 3.95
C GLN A 178 11.92 -11.52 3.73
N LEU A 179 11.74 -10.21 4.01
CA LEU A 179 10.49 -9.50 3.75
C LEU A 179 10.13 -9.55 2.25
N MET A 180 11.08 -9.22 1.36
CA MET A 180 10.87 -9.28 -0.09
C MET A 180 10.56 -10.71 -0.59
N ALA A 181 11.23 -11.72 -0.04
CA ALA A 181 11.00 -13.11 -0.43
C ALA A 181 9.60 -13.60 -0.03
N LEU A 182 9.17 -13.27 1.19
CA LEU A 182 7.81 -13.56 1.64
C LEU A 182 6.80 -12.78 0.80
N ALA A 183 7.04 -11.50 0.52
CA ALA A 183 6.17 -10.67 -0.29
C ALA A 183 5.90 -11.30 -1.67
N ARG A 184 6.94 -11.72 -2.37
CA ARG A 184 6.81 -12.45 -3.65
C ARG A 184 5.97 -13.72 -3.52
N ARG A 185 6.17 -14.48 -2.43
CA ARG A 185 5.42 -15.72 -2.18
C ARG A 185 3.93 -15.46 -1.93
N LEU A 186 3.60 -14.48 -1.08
CA LEU A 186 2.22 -14.14 -0.72
C LEU A 186 1.48 -13.51 -1.91
N LEU A 187 2.13 -12.59 -2.62
CA LEU A 187 1.55 -11.95 -3.81
C LEU A 187 1.26 -12.96 -4.92
N GLY A 188 2.18 -13.92 -5.13
CA GLY A 188 2.07 -14.90 -6.21
C GLY A 188 1.99 -14.22 -7.58
N ASN A 189 1.11 -14.73 -8.44
CA ASN A 189 0.87 -14.19 -9.79
C ASN A 189 -0.63 -13.93 -9.99
N PRO A 190 -1.18 -12.83 -9.43
CA PRO A 190 -2.61 -12.56 -9.53
C PRO A 190 -2.99 -12.31 -10.99
N ARG A 191 -4.16 -12.82 -11.40
CA ARG A 191 -4.65 -12.69 -12.79
C ARG A 191 -4.88 -11.24 -13.19
N GLY A 192 -5.37 -10.43 -12.26
CA GLY A 192 -5.69 -9.03 -12.49
C GLY A 192 -4.74 -8.09 -11.75
N MET A 193 -3.50 -7.95 -12.20
CA MET A 193 -2.59 -6.92 -11.65
C MET A 193 -2.73 -5.59 -12.39
N ARG A 194 -2.93 -4.48 -11.66
CA ARG A 194 -2.80 -3.11 -12.18
C ARG A 194 -1.72 -2.39 -11.41
N LEU A 195 -0.58 -2.18 -12.07
CA LEU A 195 0.51 -1.36 -11.56
C LEU A 195 0.19 0.12 -11.77
N ILE A 196 0.44 0.92 -10.73
CA ILE A 196 0.09 2.34 -10.65
C ILE A 196 1.36 3.16 -10.52
N ASP A 197 1.38 4.31 -11.16
CA ASP A 197 2.45 5.29 -11.06
C ASP A 197 1.87 6.57 -10.45
N GLY A 198 2.06 6.78 -9.14
CA GLY A 198 1.53 7.94 -8.43
C GLY A 198 0.09 7.75 -7.91
N ASP A 199 -0.68 8.83 -7.89
CA ASP A 199 -2.04 8.84 -7.34
C ASP A 199 -3.05 8.29 -8.36
N LEU A 200 -4.07 7.58 -7.89
CA LEU A 200 -5.11 6.99 -8.73
C LEU A 200 -6.49 7.15 -8.11
N ASP A 201 -7.39 7.86 -8.78
CA ASP A 201 -8.82 7.76 -8.56
C ASP A 201 -9.32 6.40 -9.09
N VAL A 202 -9.83 5.56 -8.19
CA VAL A 202 -10.17 4.17 -8.51
C VAL A 202 -11.45 4.07 -9.34
N PHE A 203 -12.39 4.98 -9.11
CA PHE A 203 -13.73 4.97 -9.73
C PHE A 203 -13.97 6.16 -10.67
N ASP A 204 -12.95 6.99 -10.89
CA ASP A 204 -12.99 8.22 -11.71
C ASP A 204 -14.11 9.20 -11.28
N ASP A 205 -14.45 9.18 -9.99
CA ASP A 205 -15.48 10.04 -9.39
C ASP A 205 -15.02 10.75 -8.11
N GLY A 206 -13.77 10.56 -7.69
CA GLY A 206 -13.16 11.14 -6.50
C GLY A 206 -13.55 10.50 -5.17
N SER A 207 -14.39 9.44 -5.18
CA SER A 207 -14.85 8.78 -3.95
C SER A 207 -13.76 7.96 -3.26
N VAL A 208 -12.84 7.38 -4.03
CA VAL A 208 -11.73 6.56 -3.54
C VAL A 208 -10.48 6.85 -4.35
N THR A 209 -9.48 7.44 -3.70
CA THR A 209 -8.21 7.81 -4.34
C THR A 209 -7.04 7.16 -3.62
N LEU A 210 -6.26 6.36 -4.35
CA LEU A 210 -4.96 5.88 -3.91
C LEU A 210 -3.95 7.02 -3.95
N ILE A 211 -3.23 7.21 -2.85
CA ILE A 211 -2.25 8.28 -2.67
C ILE A 211 -0.87 7.65 -2.53
N SER A 212 0.01 7.88 -3.49
CA SER A 212 1.41 7.45 -3.39
C SER A 212 2.09 8.16 -2.21
N THR A 213 2.66 7.36 -1.30
CA THR A 213 3.33 7.79 -0.06
C THR A 213 4.60 6.96 0.17
N PRO A 214 5.60 7.03 -0.73
CA PRO A 214 6.82 6.23 -0.63
C PRO A 214 7.64 6.59 0.62
N GLY A 215 8.45 5.65 1.08
CA GLY A 215 9.44 5.85 2.14
C GLY A 215 9.54 4.65 3.07
N HIS A 216 8.42 4.23 3.67
CA HIS A 216 8.38 2.98 4.46
C HIS A 216 8.82 1.80 3.60
N THR A 217 8.15 1.64 2.47
CA THR A 217 8.64 0.89 1.32
C THR A 217 8.66 1.80 0.08
N PRO A 218 9.38 1.43 -1.00
CA PRO A 218 9.52 2.29 -2.18
C PRO A 218 8.20 2.57 -2.89
N GLY A 219 7.20 1.69 -2.78
CA GLY A 219 5.87 1.91 -3.36
C GLY A 219 4.74 1.90 -2.33
N SER A 220 5.03 2.28 -1.08
CA SER A 220 3.98 2.54 -0.09
C SER A 220 2.94 3.55 -0.61
N GLN A 221 1.68 3.29 -0.30
CA GLN A 221 0.55 4.18 -0.58
C GLN A 221 -0.46 4.21 0.57
N SER A 222 -1.23 5.31 0.65
CA SER A 222 -2.39 5.50 1.52
C SER A 222 -3.68 5.52 0.69
N LEU A 223 -4.85 5.48 1.34
CA LEU A 223 -6.16 5.56 0.67
C LEU A 223 -6.97 6.74 1.21
N LEU A 224 -7.40 7.64 0.34
CA LEU A 224 -8.39 8.67 0.65
C LEU A 224 -9.78 8.18 0.25
N VAL A 225 -10.71 8.13 1.19
CA VAL A 225 -12.09 7.67 1.01
C VAL A 225 -13.05 8.79 1.40
N HIS A 226 -13.98 9.14 0.53
CA HIS A 226 -15.02 10.13 0.82
C HIS A 226 -16.34 9.44 1.18
N LEU A 227 -16.87 9.76 2.35
CA LEU A 227 -18.15 9.28 2.87
C LEU A 227 -19.11 10.47 3.02
N ARG A 228 -20.40 10.23 2.81
CA ARG A 228 -21.40 11.31 2.79
C ARG A 228 -21.57 11.95 4.15
N ASN A 229 -21.64 11.16 5.22
CA ASN A 229 -21.92 11.67 6.57
C ASN A 229 -20.65 11.78 7.42
N SER A 230 -19.65 10.94 7.14
CA SER A 230 -18.38 10.88 7.89
C SER A 230 -17.29 11.75 7.26
N GLY A 231 -17.53 12.33 6.08
CA GLY A 231 -16.56 13.16 5.36
C GLY A 231 -15.39 12.36 4.77
N PHE A 232 -14.26 13.02 4.57
CA PHE A 232 -13.06 12.37 4.05
C PHE A 232 -12.29 11.65 5.15
N ILE A 233 -11.85 10.44 4.84
CA ILE A 233 -11.03 9.60 5.71
C ILE A 233 -9.78 9.17 4.94
N ILE A 234 -8.60 9.35 5.54
CA ILE A 234 -7.35 8.79 5.06
C ILE A 234 -7.04 7.52 5.85
N LEU A 235 -6.91 6.40 5.15
CA LEU A 235 -6.32 5.18 5.67
C LEU A 235 -4.82 5.23 5.42
N SER A 236 -4.04 5.24 6.50
CA SER A 236 -2.60 5.56 6.43
C SER A 236 -1.78 4.54 5.64
N GLY A 237 -2.17 3.27 5.64
CA GLY A 237 -1.19 2.19 5.47
C GLY A 237 -0.07 2.39 6.49
N ASP A 238 1.17 2.36 6.03
CA ASP A 238 2.36 2.54 6.90
C ASP A 238 3.12 3.84 6.64
N VAL A 239 2.47 4.86 6.06
CA VAL A 239 3.06 6.21 6.04
C VAL A 239 3.41 6.67 7.47
N VAL A 240 2.64 6.20 8.46
CA VAL A 240 2.89 6.27 9.90
C VAL A 240 2.30 5.04 10.59
N HIS A 241 2.86 4.62 11.73
CA HIS A 241 2.37 3.46 12.50
C HIS A 241 1.62 3.87 13.77
N LEU A 242 1.97 5.02 14.35
CA LEU A 242 1.39 5.58 15.56
C LEU A 242 1.02 7.05 15.37
N GLU A 243 0.02 7.54 16.11
CA GLU A 243 -0.35 8.96 16.12
C GLU A 243 0.85 9.87 16.39
N GLU A 244 1.75 9.45 17.29
CA GLU A 244 2.94 10.21 17.61
C GLU A 244 3.97 10.27 16.46
N ASN A 245 4.00 9.26 15.58
CA ASN A 245 4.83 9.30 14.39
C ASN A 245 4.41 10.46 13.50
N PHE A 246 3.09 10.60 13.30
CA PHE A 246 2.54 11.67 12.50
C PHE A 246 2.69 13.04 13.17
N ALA A 247 2.46 13.13 14.48
CA ALA A 247 2.59 14.40 15.20
C ALA A 247 4.03 14.93 15.22
N LYS A 248 5.03 14.05 15.35
CA LYS A 248 6.45 14.40 15.49
C LYS A 248 7.26 14.26 14.20
N SER A 249 6.64 13.93 13.06
CA SER A 249 7.34 13.52 11.82
C SER A 249 8.39 12.42 12.06
N ARG A 250 8.08 11.49 12.97
CA ARG A 250 9.02 10.44 13.38
C ARG A 250 8.90 9.25 12.43
N VAL A 251 10.03 8.91 11.83
CA VAL A 251 10.15 7.77 10.91
C VAL A 251 10.65 6.56 11.68
N PRO A 252 9.99 5.39 11.60
CA PRO A 252 10.49 4.11 12.11
C PRO A 252 11.88 3.73 11.57
N SER A 253 12.59 2.88 12.30
CA SER A 253 13.89 2.34 11.87
C SER A 253 13.76 1.33 10.73
N LEU A 254 12.65 0.59 10.68
CA LEU A 254 12.29 -0.25 9.53
C LEU A 254 11.70 0.66 8.45
N ASN A 255 12.56 1.14 7.56
CA ASN A 255 12.19 2.12 6.54
C ASN A 255 13.22 2.11 5.40
N THR A 256 12.76 2.30 4.16
CA THR A 256 13.64 2.31 2.98
C THR A 256 14.21 3.70 2.63
N ASP A 257 13.45 4.76 2.89
CA ASP A 257 13.87 6.14 2.65
C ASP A 257 13.18 7.11 3.62
N LYS A 258 13.96 7.55 4.61
CA LYS A 258 13.51 8.46 5.66
C LYS A 258 13.05 9.81 5.10
N LYS A 259 13.74 10.33 4.09
CA LYS A 259 13.42 11.63 3.49
C LYS A 259 12.08 11.53 2.77
N ALA A 260 11.91 10.49 1.95
CA ALA A 260 10.64 10.22 1.26
C ALA A 260 9.49 10.02 2.25
N SER A 261 9.71 9.32 3.37
CA SER A 261 8.68 9.18 4.42
C SER A 261 8.24 10.52 5.00
N VAL A 262 9.17 11.45 5.29
CA VAL A 262 8.82 12.78 5.78
C VAL A 262 8.05 13.58 4.71
N GLU A 263 8.49 13.54 3.45
CA GLU A 263 7.78 14.18 2.34
C GLU A 263 6.37 13.61 2.14
N SER A 264 6.20 12.30 2.33
CA SER A 264 4.91 11.61 2.30
C SER A 264 4.01 12.03 3.46
N MET A 265 4.54 12.16 4.68
CA MET A 265 3.79 12.72 5.81
C MET A 265 3.34 14.16 5.52
N ASP A 266 4.20 14.99 4.93
CA ASP A 266 3.85 16.37 4.54
C ASP A 266 2.79 16.41 3.45
N LYS A 267 2.83 15.50 2.48
CA LYS A 267 1.77 15.32 1.49
C LYS A 267 0.44 14.98 2.17
N ILE A 268 0.43 14.01 3.10
CA ILE A 268 -0.77 13.64 3.84
C ILE A 268 -1.30 14.81 4.68
N ARG A 269 -0.44 15.60 5.35
CA ARG A 269 -0.88 16.83 6.06
C ARG A 269 -1.58 17.83 5.15
N LYS A 270 -1.06 18.03 3.93
CA LYS A 270 -1.70 18.90 2.93
C LYS A 270 -3.07 18.36 2.53
N ILE A 271 -3.19 17.05 2.28
CA ILE A 271 -4.47 16.42 1.94
C ILE A 271 -5.46 16.54 3.10
N ILE A 272 -5.05 16.23 4.34
CA ILE A 272 -5.88 16.43 5.54
C ILE A 272 -6.43 17.85 5.60
N LYS A 273 -5.58 18.86 5.35
CA LYS A 273 -6.01 20.27 5.34
C LYS A 273 -6.97 20.57 4.18
N THR A 274 -6.68 20.11 2.97
CA THR A 274 -7.49 20.40 1.76
C THR A 274 -8.87 19.76 1.84
N TYR A 275 -8.95 18.51 2.30
CA TYR A 275 -10.18 17.71 2.33
C TYR A 275 -10.88 17.73 3.69
N ASN A 276 -10.31 18.40 4.69
CA ASN A 276 -10.73 18.31 6.09
C ASN A 276 -10.85 16.84 6.55
N ALA A 277 -9.86 16.02 6.18
CA ALA A 277 -9.94 14.58 6.34
C ALA A 277 -9.54 14.11 7.75
N THR A 278 -10.21 13.08 8.25
CA THR A 278 -9.78 12.34 9.45
C THR A 278 -8.78 11.25 9.03
N MET A 279 -7.72 11.02 9.81
CA MET A 279 -6.76 9.95 9.50
C MET A 279 -6.96 8.76 10.43
N PHE A 280 -7.08 7.56 9.86
CA PHE A 280 -7.05 6.29 10.57
C PHE A 280 -5.71 5.59 10.33
N ILE A 281 -5.04 5.24 11.43
CA ILE A 281 -3.71 4.67 11.44
C ILE A 281 -3.79 3.17 11.63
N ASN A 282 -3.15 2.41 10.73
CA ASN A 282 -3.29 0.96 10.67
C ASN A 282 -2.86 0.24 11.97
N HIS A 283 -1.71 0.66 12.50
CA HIS A 283 -1.06 -0.01 13.63
C HIS A 283 -1.30 0.66 14.98
N ASP A 284 -2.00 1.79 15.05
CA ASP A 284 -2.26 2.45 16.33
C ASP A 284 -3.41 1.76 17.06
N LYS A 285 -3.06 0.80 17.94
CA LYS A 285 -4.06 0.01 18.70
C LYS A 285 -5.01 0.90 19.50
N LYS A 286 -4.48 1.95 20.15
CA LYS A 286 -5.29 2.84 20.98
C LYS A 286 -6.36 3.54 20.14
N GLN A 287 -5.98 4.01 18.95
CA GLN A 287 -6.94 4.59 18.01
C GLN A 287 -7.91 3.53 17.50
N ALA A 288 -7.40 2.38 17.03
CA ALA A 288 -8.19 1.29 16.47
C ALA A 288 -9.25 0.77 17.44
N ASP A 289 -8.95 0.64 18.73
CA ASP A 289 -9.91 0.20 19.76
C ASP A 289 -11.13 1.15 19.87
N GLY A 290 -11.00 2.42 19.47
CA GLY A 290 -12.08 3.40 19.41
C GLY A 290 -12.85 3.47 18.08
N LEU A 291 -12.38 2.79 17.03
CA LEU A 291 -13.02 2.82 15.71
C LEU A 291 -14.16 1.80 15.62
N LYS A 292 -15.15 2.08 14.76
CA LYS A 292 -16.23 1.11 14.47
C LYS A 292 -15.62 -0.18 13.91
N LEU A 293 -16.07 -1.33 14.40
CA LEU A 293 -15.70 -2.65 13.90
C LEU A 293 -16.90 -3.28 13.19
N LEU A 294 -16.68 -4.00 12.09
CA LEU A 294 -17.69 -4.80 11.42
C LEU A 294 -18.48 -5.63 12.45
N PRO A 295 -19.83 -5.63 12.43
CA PRO A 295 -20.72 -5.18 11.35
C PRO A 295 -21.05 -3.67 11.33
N ALA A 296 -20.54 -2.87 12.27
CA ALA A 296 -20.70 -1.42 12.23
C ALA A 296 -19.83 -0.78 11.11
N PHE A 297 -20.28 0.35 10.56
CA PHE A 297 -19.64 1.04 9.45
C PHE A 297 -19.71 2.56 9.57
N TYR A 298 -18.86 3.22 8.78
CA TYR A 298 -18.96 4.64 8.46
C TYR A 298 -19.72 4.81 7.14
N ASP A 299 -20.50 5.87 7.01
CA ASP A 299 -21.26 6.28 5.81
C ASP A 299 -21.17 7.79 5.58
#